data_AF-A0A542TGU7-F1
#
_entry.id   AF-A0A542TGU7-F1
#
_cell.length_a   1.000
_cell.length_b   1.000
_cell.length_c   1.000
_cell.angle_alpha   90.00
_cell.angle_beta   90.00
_cell.angle_gamma   90.00
#
_symmetry.space_group_name_H-M   'P 1'
#
loop_
_entity.id
_entity.type
_entity.pdbx_description
1 polymer ?
#
loop_
_entity_poly.entity_id
_entity_poly.type
_entity_poly.pdbx_seq_one_letter_code
_entity_poly.pdbx_strand_id
1 'polypeptide(L)'
;MPYLTAASLAEQLTVTRRLTSEPFGVNLFVPGEPARQDDVARYAASLADTARHAGIELGDPVFEDDDWTAKLTLLLHEPVPVVSFTFGCPDAETVTRLQGVGSEVWVTVGSPQEATEATTAGADVLVAQGSEAGGHRGGSDDDASIGLLSLLQLLAARTHLPLVATGGIATGAAVAAVLAAGARAAALGTAFLCCPEAGTAPVHREAPHRSAPTAVTRAFTGRAARGIRNQFLDQHTAHAPAAYPEVHHLTAPLRQAGRARGEADLVNLWAGQSYPLVRDLPAADLVRRIDAETQAALQAALSAVNRSDSPAADQ
;
A
#
# COMPACT_ATOMS: atom_id res chain seq x y z
N MET A 1 -8.42 8.05 -1.28
CA MET A 1 -8.84 7.60 0.04
C MET A 1 -9.83 6.47 -0.15
N PRO A 2 -9.36 5.21 -0.13
CA PRO A 2 -10.26 4.06 -0.23
C PRO A 2 -11.21 3.98 0.97
N TYR A 3 -12.39 3.41 0.77
CA TYR A 3 -13.45 3.22 1.77
C TYR A 3 -14.11 4.51 2.30
N LEU A 4 -13.79 5.67 1.73
CA LEU A 4 -14.55 6.90 1.93
C LEU A 4 -15.61 7.05 0.85
N THR A 5 -16.75 7.67 1.17
CA THR A 5 -17.66 8.14 0.11
C THR A 5 -17.03 9.31 -0.66
N ALA A 6 -17.55 9.63 -1.84
CA ALA A 6 -17.13 10.82 -2.59
C ALA A 6 -17.36 12.12 -1.78
N ALA A 7 -18.43 12.20 -0.99
CA ALA A 7 -18.70 13.35 -0.11
C ALA A 7 -17.63 13.48 0.98
N SER A 8 -17.29 12.39 1.67
CA SER A 8 -16.22 12.40 2.67
C SER A 8 -14.85 12.70 2.04
N LEU A 9 -14.59 12.26 0.82
CA LEU A 9 -13.39 12.64 0.08
C LEU A 9 -13.33 14.16 -0.17
N ALA A 10 -14.43 14.79 -0.59
CA ALA A 10 -14.49 16.24 -0.81
C ALA A 10 -14.20 17.04 0.47
N GLU A 11 -14.70 16.57 1.62
CA GLU A 11 -14.36 17.16 2.92
C GLU A 11 -12.86 17.06 3.22
N GLN A 12 -12.26 15.89 2.99
CA GLN A 12 -10.82 15.69 3.20
C GLN A 12 -9.97 16.54 2.24
N LEU A 13 -10.39 16.74 1.00
CA LEU A 13 -9.73 17.67 0.07
C LEU A 13 -9.76 19.10 0.61
N THR A 14 -10.91 19.54 1.11
CA THR A 14 -11.08 20.87 1.71
C THR A 14 -10.17 21.05 2.93
N VAL A 15 -10.13 20.07 3.82
CA VAL A 15 -9.25 20.09 4.99
C VAL A 15 -7.78 20.12 4.57
N THR A 16 -7.37 19.26 3.64
CA THR A 16 -5.97 19.15 3.20
C THR A 16 -5.48 20.46 2.56
N ARG A 17 -6.27 21.07 1.68
CA ARG A 17 -5.95 22.36 1.04
C ARG A 17 -5.87 23.53 2.03
N ARG A 18 -6.48 23.43 3.22
CA ARG A 18 -6.32 24.41 4.31
C ARG A 18 -5.03 24.19 5.11
N LEU A 19 -4.53 22.96 5.15
CA LEU A 19 -3.32 22.60 5.90
C LEU A 19 -2.05 22.85 5.09
N THR A 20 -2.10 22.83 3.76
CA THR A 20 -0.93 23.01 2.91
C THR A 20 -1.27 23.57 1.53
N SER A 21 -0.33 24.33 0.96
CA SER A 21 -0.31 24.72 -0.46
C SER A 21 0.60 23.82 -1.30
N GLU A 22 1.34 22.90 -0.68
CA GLU A 22 2.23 21.95 -1.36
C GLU A 22 1.43 20.84 -2.07
N PRO A 23 2.00 20.22 -3.13
CA PRO A 23 1.33 19.13 -3.84
C PRO A 23 0.99 17.93 -2.93
N PHE A 24 -0.19 17.35 -3.15
CA PHE A 24 -0.62 16.10 -2.52
C PHE A 24 -1.33 15.20 -3.53
N GLY A 25 -1.43 13.91 -3.22
CA GLY A 25 -2.08 12.92 -4.08
C GLY A 25 -3.35 12.32 -3.48
N VAL A 26 -4.25 11.85 -4.33
CA VAL A 26 -5.43 11.06 -3.95
C VAL A 26 -5.33 9.67 -4.57
N ASN A 27 -5.36 8.63 -3.73
CA ASN A 27 -5.37 7.25 -4.19
C ASN A 27 -6.81 6.70 -4.37
N LEU A 28 -7.10 6.01 -5.46
CA LEU A 28 -8.36 5.31 -5.71
C LEU A 28 -8.12 3.80 -5.90
N PHE A 29 -9.11 2.99 -5.52
CA PHE A 29 -9.15 1.58 -5.86
C PHE A 29 -9.88 1.40 -7.19
N VAL A 30 -9.26 0.68 -8.12
CA VAL A 30 -9.91 0.25 -9.35
C VAL A 30 -10.90 -0.88 -8.99
N PRO A 31 -12.18 -0.75 -9.36
CA PRO A 31 -13.18 -1.77 -9.06
C PRO A 31 -12.82 -3.13 -9.65
N GLY A 32 -13.08 -4.19 -8.88
CA GLY A 32 -12.98 -5.57 -9.35
C GLY A 32 -14.34 -6.11 -9.82
N GLU A 33 -14.42 -7.42 -10.01
CA GLU A 33 -15.67 -8.13 -10.28
C GLU A 33 -16.22 -8.77 -8.99
N PRO A 34 -17.55 -8.93 -8.87
CA PRO A 34 -18.15 -9.61 -7.73
C PRO A 34 -17.64 -11.04 -7.56
N ALA A 35 -17.43 -11.44 -6.31
CA ALA A 35 -17.02 -12.78 -5.95
C ALA A 35 -18.15 -13.80 -6.14
N ARG A 36 -17.77 -15.07 -6.26
CA ARG A 36 -18.74 -16.18 -6.23
C ARG A 36 -19.38 -16.28 -4.85
N GLN A 37 -20.71 -16.14 -4.79
CA GLN A 37 -21.47 -16.18 -3.52
C GLN A 37 -21.20 -17.44 -2.70
N ASP A 38 -21.06 -18.61 -3.33
CA ASP A 38 -20.77 -19.87 -2.65
C ASP A 38 -19.42 -19.86 -1.92
N ASP A 39 -18.40 -19.21 -2.48
CA ASP A 39 -17.07 -19.15 -1.86
C ASP A 39 -17.07 -18.22 -0.65
N VAL A 40 -17.79 -17.09 -0.76
CA VAL A 40 -18.00 -16.17 0.36
C VAL A 40 -18.82 -16.82 1.47
N ALA A 41 -19.90 -17.52 1.14
CA ALA A 41 -20.75 -18.22 2.11
C ALA A 41 -19.97 -19.33 2.85
N ARG A 42 -19.14 -20.09 2.13
CA ARG A 42 -18.26 -21.11 2.73
C ARG A 42 -17.27 -20.47 3.70
N TYR A 43 -16.71 -19.32 3.34
CA TYR A 43 -15.79 -18.61 4.22
C TYR A 43 -16.49 -18.02 5.45
N ALA A 44 -17.67 -17.42 5.29
CA ALA A 44 -18.48 -16.94 6.41
C ALA A 44 -18.81 -18.07 7.41
N ALA A 45 -19.17 -19.25 6.92
CA ALA A 45 -19.38 -20.42 7.78
C ALA A 45 -18.11 -20.81 8.56
N SER A 46 -16.92 -20.73 7.93
CA SER A 46 -15.65 -21.01 8.62
C SER A 46 -15.30 -20.00 9.72
N LEU A 47 -15.81 -18.77 9.62
CA LEU A 47 -15.61 -17.71 10.61
C LEU A 47 -16.59 -17.78 11.79
N ALA A 48 -17.66 -18.59 11.71
CA ALA A 48 -18.74 -18.63 12.70
C ALA A 48 -18.24 -18.89 14.13
N ASP A 49 -17.28 -19.80 14.29
CA ASP A 49 -16.69 -20.10 15.60
C ASP A 49 -15.90 -18.90 16.13
N THR A 50 -15.12 -18.22 15.29
CA THR A 50 -14.37 -17.02 15.70
C THR A 50 -15.32 -15.89 16.11
N ALA A 51 -16.37 -15.66 15.31
CA ALA A 51 -17.42 -14.69 15.59
C ALA A 51 -18.12 -14.95 16.94
N ARG A 52 -18.51 -16.21 17.18
CA ARG A 52 -19.13 -16.64 18.44
C ARG A 52 -18.21 -16.46 19.63
N HIS A 53 -16.93 -16.83 19.53
CA HIS A 53 -15.96 -16.64 20.63
C HIS A 53 -15.70 -15.16 20.92
N ALA A 54 -15.69 -14.30 19.90
CA ALA A 54 -15.54 -12.86 20.05
C ALA A 54 -16.81 -12.15 20.55
N GLY A 55 -17.97 -12.84 20.52
CA GLY A 55 -19.27 -12.24 20.81
C GLY A 55 -19.65 -11.15 19.82
N ILE A 56 -19.33 -11.36 18.53
CA ILE A 56 -19.54 -10.39 17.45
C ILE A 56 -20.23 -11.09 16.29
N GLU A 57 -21.30 -10.48 15.77
CA GLU A 57 -21.91 -10.91 14.52
C GLU A 57 -21.04 -10.48 13.33
N LEU A 58 -20.96 -11.33 12.31
CA LEU A 58 -20.27 -10.99 11.06
C LEU A 58 -21.07 -9.91 10.30
N GLY A 59 -20.37 -9.18 9.43
CA GLY A 59 -21.02 -8.22 8.53
C GLY A 59 -21.69 -8.91 7.34
N ASP A 60 -22.54 -8.19 6.63
CA ASP A 60 -23.08 -8.69 5.37
C ASP A 60 -22.00 -8.64 4.27
N PRO A 61 -21.79 -9.72 3.50
CA PRO A 61 -20.86 -9.69 2.37
C PRO A 61 -21.47 -8.90 1.21
N VAL A 62 -20.99 -7.67 1.02
CA VAL A 62 -21.46 -6.77 -0.03
C VAL A 62 -20.36 -6.51 -1.05
N PHE A 63 -20.73 -6.54 -2.33
CA PHE A 63 -19.89 -6.00 -3.40
C PHE A 63 -20.22 -4.52 -3.60
N GLU A 64 -19.19 -3.69 -3.69
CA GLU A 64 -19.29 -2.27 -4.02
C GLU A 64 -18.07 -1.84 -4.85
N ASP A 65 -18.19 -0.74 -5.57
CA ASP A 65 -17.14 -0.17 -6.42
C ASP A 65 -16.35 0.96 -5.72
N ASP A 66 -16.52 1.13 -4.40
CA ASP A 66 -15.91 2.19 -3.61
C ASP A 66 -16.20 3.60 -4.18
N ASP A 67 -17.45 3.89 -4.58
CA ASP A 67 -17.88 5.18 -5.12
C ASP A 67 -17.09 5.62 -6.37
N TRP A 68 -16.61 4.66 -7.17
CA TRP A 68 -15.67 4.88 -8.28
C TRP A 68 -16.06 6.05 -9.19
N THR A 69 -17.25 6.01 -9.78
CA THR A 69 -17.73 7.05 -10.70
C THR A 69 -17.88 8.40 -10.01
N ALA A 70 -18.36 8.41 -8.76
CA ALA A 70 -18.57 9.64 -8.01
C ALA A 70 -17.23 10.30 -7.62
N LYS A 71 -16.24 9.50 -7.20
CA LYS A 71 -14.88 9.98 -6.87
C LYS A 71 -14.14 10.48 -8.10
N LEU A 72 -14.21 9.77 -9.23
CA LEU A 72 -13.63 10.25 -10.49
C LEU A 72 -14.26 11.56 -10.92
N THR A 73 -15.60 11.66 -10.85
CA THR A 73 -16.31 12.90 -11.18
C THR A 73 -15.85 14.04 -10.28
N LEU A 74 -15.72 13.82 -8.98
CA LEU A 74 -15.19 14.81 -8.04
C LEU A 74 -13.78 15.27 -8.44
N LEU A 75 -12.86 14.34 -8.71
CA LEU A 75 -11.46 14.68 -9.04
C LEU A 75 -11.32 15.38 -10.41
N LEU A 76 -12.26 15.17 -11.32
CA LEU A 76 -12.32 15.95 -12.56
C LEU A 76 -12.80 17.39 -12.36
N HIS A 77 -13.66 17.63 -11.37
CA HIS A 77 -14.16 18.97 -11.05
C HIS A 77 -13.24 19.72 -10.07
N GLU A 78 -12.60 18.99 -9.16
CA GLU A 78 -11.69 19.50 -8.14
C GLU A 78 -10.32 18.82 -8.25
N PRO A 79 -9.54 19.12 -9.31
CA PRO A 79 -8.30 18.41 -9.59
C PRO A 79 -7.29 18.51 -8.45
N VAL A 80 -6.48 17.46 -8.34
CA VAL A 80 -5.35 17.34 -7.42
C VAL A 80 -4.10 17.05 -8.24
N PRO A 81 -2.90 17.41 -7.77
CA PRO A 81 -1.67 17.20 -8.54
C PRO A 81 -1.44 15.74 -8.96
N VAL A 82 -1.78 14.77 -8.11
CA VAL A 82 -1.58 13.34 -8.39
C VAL A 82 -2.85 12.55 -8.07
N VAL A 83 -3.31 11.73 -9.01
CA VAL A 83 -4.30 10.68 -8.77
C VAL A 83 -3.62 9.33 -8.95
N SER A 84 -3.55 8.54 -7.89
CA SER A 84 -2.93 7.22 -7.93
C SER A 84 -3.95 6.09 -7.90
N PHE A 85 -3.64 4.97 -8.55
CA PHE A 85 -4.51 3.82 -8.66
C PHE A 85 -3.85 2.58 -8.06
N THR A 86 -4.70 1.82 -7.37
CA THR A 86 -4.37 0.53 -6.77
C THR A 86 -5.44 -0.46 -7.19
N PHE A 87 -5.09 -1.75 -7.23
CA PHE A 87 -5.89 -2.88 -7.69
C PHE A 87 -5.99 -3.08 -9.20
N GLY A 88 -5.23 -2.29 -9.95
CA GLY A 88 -5.14 -2.37 -11.40
C GLY A 88 -4.89 -1.00 -12.01
N CYS A 89 -5.03 -0.94 -13.33
CA CYS A 89 -4.95 0.29 -14.10
C CYS A 89 -6.36 0.72 -14.55
N PRO A 90 -6.74 2.01 -14.43
CA PRO A 90 -7.96 2.51 -15.06
C PRO A 90 -7.86 2.47 -16.60
N ASP A 91 -8.99 2.57 -17.29
CA ASP A 91 -9.00 2.67 -18.74
C ASP A 91 -8.31 3.96 -19.26
N ALA A 92 -7.86 3.92 -20.52
CA ALA A 92 -7.10 5.02 -21.12
C ALA A 92 -7.91 6.33 -21.23
N GLU A 93 -9.24 6.24 -21.30
CA GLU A 93 -10.12 7.42 -21.31
C GLU A 93 -10.08 8.12 -19.96
N THR A 94 -10.19 7.37 -18.87
CA THR A 94 -10.09 7.86 -17.50
C THR A 94 -8.74 8.53 -17.26
N VAL A 95 -7.65 7.89 -17.69
CA VAL A 95 -6.30 8.47 -17.64
C VAL A 95 -6.25 9.81 -18.38
N THR A 96 -6.68 9.82 -19.64
CA THR A 96 -6.67 11.03 -20.49
C THR A 96 -7.50 12.16 -19.89
N ARG A 97 -8.67 11.86 -19.30
CA ARG A 97 -9.55 12.86 -18.68
C ARG A 97 -8.92 13.51 -17.44
N LEU A 98 -8.25 12.72 -16.60
CA LEU A 98 -7.56 13.23 -15.41
C LEU A 98 -6.35 14.10 -15.79
N GLN A 99 -5.58 13.66 -16.79
CA GLN A 99 -4.49 14.45 -17.37
C GLN A 99 -5.00 15.76 -17.99
N GLY A 100 -6.17 15.72 -18.65
CA GLY A 100 -6.82 16.89 -19.25
C GLY A 100 -7.21 17.98 -18.25
N VAL A 101 -7.37 17.64 -16.96
CA VAL A 101 -7.61 18.61 -15.87
C VAL A 101 -6.35 18.92 -15.05
N GLY A 102 -5.18 18.45 -15.50
CA GLY A 102 -3.88 18.76 -14.91
C GLY A 102 -3.42 17.82 -13.79
N SER A 103 -4.03 16.64 -13.63
CA SER A 103 -3.58 15.63 -12.67
C SER A 103 -2.59 14.66 -13.33
N GLU A 104 -1.50 14.29 -12.65
CA GLU A 104 -0.70 13.12 -13.03
C GLU A 104 -1.39 11.83 -12.59
N VAL A 105 -1.29 10.78 -13.40
CA VAL A 105 -1.87 9.46 -13.16
C VAL A 105 -0.77 8.47 -12.79
N TRP A 106 -0.81 7.99 -11.55
CA TRP A 106 0.18 7.07 -11.00
C TRP A 106 -0.43 5.68 -10.80
N VAL A 107 0.17 4.61 -11.33
CA VAL A 107 -0.42 3.26 -11.26
C VAL A 107 0.49 2.30 -10.49
N THR A 108 -0.07 1.60 -9.51
CA THR A 108 0.66 0.56 -8.76
C THR A 108 0.79 -0.71 -9.58
N VAL A 109 2.01 -1.23 -9.70
CA VAL A 109 2.33 -2.44 -10.46
C VAL A 109 3.25 -3.36 -9.66
N GLY A 110 3.02 -4.66 -9.74
CA GLY A 110 3.83 -5.73 -9.12
C GLY A 110 4.55 -6.62 -10.12
N SER A 111 4.32 -6.43 -11.42
CA SER A 111 4.90 -7.25 -12.50
C SER A 111 5.20 -6.46 -13.79
N PRO A 112 6.07 -7.00 -14.67
CA PRO A 112 6.31 -6.42 -16.00
C PRO A 112 5.07 -6.35 -16.90
N GLN A 113 4.13 -7.28 -16.73
CA GLN A 113 2.90 -7.29 -17.50
C GLN A 113 2.02 -6.09 -17.13
N GLU A 114 1.77 -5.89 -15.84
CA GLU A 114 0.97 -4.75 -15.36
C GLU A 114 1.62 -3.40 -15.72
N ALA A 115 2.95 -3.32 -15.73
CA ALA A 115 3.66 -2.13 -16.20
C ALA A 115 3.42 -1.85 -17.68
N THR A 116 3.31 -2.89 -18.51
CA THR A 116 2.98 -2.77 -19.93
C THR A 116 1.54 -2.28 -20.11
N GLU A 117 0.61 -2.84 -19.35
CA GLU A 117 -0.81 -2.44 -19.33
C GLU A 117 -0.94 -0.96 -18.93
N ALA A 118 -0.31 -0.55 -17.82
CA ALA A 118 -0.33 0.83 -17.34
C ALA A 118 0.34 1.82 -18.30
N THR A 119 1.46 1.43 -18.92
CA THR A 119 2.12 2.26 -19.95
C THR A 119 1.20 2.44 -21.16
N THR A 120 0.52 1.37 -21.59
CA THR A 120 -0.40 1.40 -22.73
C THR A 120 -1.64 2.27 -22.45
N ALA A 121 -2.13 2.25 -21.21
CA ALA A 121 -3.23 3.12 -20.78
C ALA A 121 -2.83 4.60 -20.66
N GLY A 122 -1.52 4.92 -20.72
CA GLY A 122 -1.01 6.28 -20.70
C GLY A 122 -0.65 6.81 -19.31
N ALA A 123 -0.39 5.94 -18.33
CA ALA A 123 0.04 6.36 -17.00
C ALA A 123 1.33 7.21 -17.05
N ASP A 124 1.43 8.21 -16.17
CA ASP A 124 2.59 9.10 -16.08
C ASP A 124 3.71 8.48 -15.26
N VAL A 125 3.36 7.72 -14.22
CA VAL A 125 4.30 7.14 -13.24
C VAL A 125 3.86 5.73 -12.85
N LEU A 126 4.84 4.83 -12.71
CA LEU A 126 4.60 3.49 -12.15
C LEU A 126 5.09 3.41 -10.71
N VAL A 127 4.19 3.03 -9.81
CA VAL A 127 4.51 2.72 -8.41
C VAL A 127 4.86 1.23 -8.32
N ALA A 128 6.15 0.91 -8.37
CA ALA A 128 6.68 -0.45 -8.34
C ALA A 128 6.58 -1.03 -6.93
N GLN A 129 5.63 -1.92 -6.70
CA GLN A 129 5.39 -2.53 -5.39
C GLN A 129 6.03 -3.92 -5.29
N GLY A 130 7.13 -4.00 -4.52
CA GLY A 130 7.74 -5.27 -4.19
C GLY A 130 6.94 -6.09 -3.17
N SER A 131 7.14 -7.40 -3.15
CA SER A 131 6.42 -8.34 -2.27
C SER A 131 6.66 -8.11 -0.76
N GLU A 132 7.67 -7.31 -0.42
CA GLU A 132 7.98 -6.81 0.92
C GLU A 132 6.96 -5.79 1.45
N ALA A 133 6.17 -5.17 0.56
CA ALA A 133 5.18 -4.15 0.91
C ALA A 133 4.09 -4.67 1.86
N GLY A 134 3.72 -3.81 2.82
CA GLY A 134 2.62 -3.99 3.75
C GLY A 134 1.27 -3.61 3.15
N GLY A 135 0.19 -4.13 3.73
CA GLY A 135 -1.15 -3.94 3.17
C GLY A 135 -1.33 -4.72 1.87
N HIS A 136 -2.33 -4.34 1.08
CA HIS A 136 -2.71 -5.08 -0.12
C HIS A 136 -1.63 -5.13 -1.20
N ARG A 137 -1.61 -6.23 -1.95
CA ARG A 137 -1.03 -6.27 -3.30
C ARG A 137 -1.79 -5.28 -4.18
N GLY A 138 -1.05 -4.32 -4.70
CA GLY A 138 -1.61 -3.12 -5.32
C GLY A 138 -1.79 -3.20 -6.82
N GLY A 139 -1.24 -4.23 -7.47
CA GLY A 139 -1.50 -4.54 -8.87
C GLY A 139 -2.84 -5.27 -9.07
N SER A 140 -3.14 -5.63 -10.33
CA SER A 140 -4.26 -6.49 -10.69
C SER A 140 -3.98 -7.96 -10.38
N ASP A 141 -2.70 -8.38 -10.43
CA ASP A 141 -2.25 -9.70 -9.97
C ASP A 141 -2.19 -9.75 -8.44
N ASP A 142 -3.17 -10.44 -7.86
CA ASP A 142 -3.30 -10.62 -6.41
C ASP A 142 -2.22 -11.54 -5.81
N ASP A 143 -1.52 -12.34 -6.63
CA ASP A 143 -0.46 -13.26 -6.18
C ASP A 143 0.96 -12.74 -6.47
N ALA A 144 1.09 -11.46 -6.86
CA ALA A 144 2.38 -10.83 -7.14
C ALA A 144 3.37 -11.01 -5.97
N SER A 145 4.55 -11.56 -6.30
CA SER A 145 5.54 -12.01 -5.30
C SER A 145 6.99 -11.58 -5.60
N ILE A 146 7.22 -10.81 -6.67
CA ILE A 146 8.55 -10.31 -7.04
C ILE A 146 9.05 -9.31 -5.97
N GLY A 147 10.27 -9.52 -5.47
CA GLY A 147 10.92 -8.59 -4.54
C GLY A 147 11.30 -7.27 -5.20
N LEU A 148 11.28 -6.18 -4.44
CA LEU A 148 11.38 -4.81 -4.97
C LEU A 148 12.62 -4.58 -5.86
N LEU A 149 13.79 -5.06 -5.43
CA LEU A 149 15.04 -4.85 -6.17
C LEU A 149 15.02 -5.53 -7.55
N SER A 150 14.44 -6.73 -7.65
CA SER A 150 14.26 -7.42 -8.93
C SER A 150 13.17 -6.77 -9.77
N LEU A 151 12.07 -6.35 -9.15
CA LEU A 151 10.98 -5.67 -9.84
C LEU A 151 11.48 -4.39 -10.53
N LEU A 152 12.22 -3.53 -9.84
CA LEU A 152 12.77 -2.31 -10.42
C LEU A 152 13.58 -2.56 -11.70
N GLN A 153 14.47 -3.56 -11.68
CA GLN A 153 15.27 -3.93 -12.85
C GLN A 153 14.41 -4.44 -14.01
N LEU A 154 13.41 -5.29 -13.70
CA LEU A 154 12.51 -5.82 -14.71
C LEU A 154 11.65 -4.72 -15.34
N LEU A 155 11.19 -3.74 -14.57
CA LEU A 155 10.39 -2.63 -15.07
C LEU A 155 11.24 -1.64 -15.89
N ALA A 156 12.44 -1.31 -15.42
CA ALA A 156 13.36 -0.42 -16.15
C ALA A 156 13.76 -0.99 -17.52
N ALA A 157 13.78 -2.33 -17.67
CA ALA A 157 14.01 -3.01 -18.94
C ALA A 157 12.78 -3.03 -19.89
N ARG A 158 11.64 -2.48 -19.47
CA ARG A 158 10.36 -2.56 -20.19
C ARG A 158 9.76 -1.19 -20.52
N THR A 159 10.02 -0.18 -19.71
CA THR A 159 9.45 1.16 -19.89
C THR A 159 10.44 2.24 -19.52
N HIS A 160 10.21 3.44 -20.06
CA HIS A 160 10.96 4.66 -19.72
C HIS A 160 10.20 5.55 -18.72
N LEU A 161 9.00 5.14 -18.30
CA LEU A 161 8.23 5.89 -17.30
C LEU A 161 9.00 5.97 -15.97
N PRO A 162 8.92 7.09 -15.24
CA PRO A 162 9.46 7.20 -13.89
C PRO A 162 8.92 6.10 -12.98
N LEU A 163 9.83 5.47 -12.24
CA LEU A 163 9.49 4.44 -11.25
C LEU A 163 9.52 5.03 -9.85
N VAL A 164 8.46 4.81 -9.07
CA VAL A 164 8.42 5.07 -7.63
C VAL A 164 8.48 3.74 -6.90
N ALA A 165 9.57 3.50 -6.17
CA ALA A 165 9.78 2.23 -5.48
C ALA A 165 8.98 2.17 -4.16
N THR A 166 8.29 1.06 -3.90
CA THR A 166 7.63 0.81 -2.61
C THR A 166 7.72 -0.66 -2.19
N GLY A 167 7.83 -0.88 -0.88
CA GLY A 167 7.97 -2.21 -0.28
C GLY A 167 9.27 -2.36 0.51
N GLY A 168 9.16 -2.65 1.81
CA GLY A 168 10.34 -2.83 2.67
C GLY A 168 11.19 -1.57 2.93
N ILE A 169 10.81 -0.40 2.42
CA ILE A 169 11.54 0.86 2.63
C ILE A 169 11.13 1.50 3.97
N ALA A 170 12.06 1.57 4.91
CA ALA A 170 11.83 2.18 6.24
C ALA A 170 12.92 3.18 6.69
N THR A 171 14.07 3.22 6.01
CA THR A 171 15.25 4.03 6.37
C THR A 171 15.78 4.80 5.16
N GLY A 172 16.58 5.85 5.39
CA GLY A 172 17.21 6.57 4.28
C GLY A 172 18.19 5.73 3.47
N ALA A 173 18.86 4.75 4.09
CA ALA A 173 19.71 3.81 3.34
C ALA A 173 18.89 2.95 2.35
N ALA A 174 17.67 2.56 2.70
CA ALA A 174 16.78 1.83 1.78
C ALA A 174 16.30 2.75 0.64
N VAL A 175 16.03 4.02 0.92
CA VAL A 175 15.73 5.02 -0.12
C VAL A 175 16.92 5.18 -1.07
N ALA A 176 18.13 5.36 -0.53
CA ALA A 176 19.35 5.45 -1.34
C ALA A 176 19.55 4.22 -2.24
N ALA A 177 19.28 3.02 -1.73
CA ALA A 177 19.40 1.78 -2.49
C ALA A 177 18.45 1.72 -3.69
N VAL A 178 17.18 2.12 -3.53
CA VAL A 178 16.22 2.08 -4.65
C VAL A 178 16.46 3.20 -5.66
N LEU A 179 16.95 4.37 -5.21
CA LEU A 179 17.39 5.44 -6.11
C LEU A 179 18.59 4.97 -6.96
N ALA A 180 19.57 4.31 -6.33
CA ALA A 180 20.69 3.71 -7.03
C ALA A 180 20.26 2.57 -7.98
N ALA A 181 19.19 1.86 -7.65
CA ALA A 181 18.58 0.83 -8.50
C ALA A 181 17.72 1.38 -9.66
N GLY A 182 17.65 2.71 -9.83
CA GLY A 182 16.98 3.37 -10.96
C GLY A 182 15.58 3.91 -10.67
N ALA A 183 15.08 3.82 -9.43
CA ALA A 183 13.85 4.51 -9.05
C ALA A 183 14.07 6.03 -9.00
N ARG A 184 13.03 6.80 -9.33
CA ARG A 184 13.03 8.26 -9.24
C ARG A 184 12.69 8.77 -7.85
N ALA A 185 11.87 8.01 -7.12
CA ALA A 185 11.48 8.30 -5.75
C ALA A 185 11.13 7.00 -5.00
N ALA A 186 10.88 7.12 -3.70
CA ALA A 186 10.39 6.04 -2.86
C ALA A 186 9.06 6.43 -2.22
N ALA A 187 8.10 5.52 -2.19
CA ALA A 187 6.87 5.63 -1.43
C ALA A 187 6.95 4.72 -0.19
N LEU A 188 6.71 5.28 0.98
CA LEU A 188 6.83 4.58 2.27
C LEU A 188 5.48 4.57 2.97
N GLY A 189 4.95 3.37 3.27
CA GLY A 189 3.72 3.21 4.05
C GLY A 189 4.02 2.91 5.51
N THR A 190 4.56 1.71 5.76
CA THR A 190 4.82 1.18 7.12
C THR A 190 5.64 2.12 8.00
N ALA A 191 6.60 2.86 7.42
CA ALA A 191 7.45 3.80 8.16
C ALA A 191 6.65 4.87 8.94
N PHE A 192 5.50 5.30 8.41
CA PHE A 192 4.67 6.35 8.99
C PHE A 192 3.61 5.84 9.98
N LEU A 193 3.47 4.52 10.18
CA LEU A 193 2.40 3.94 11.01
C LEU A 193 2.41 4.44 12.46
N CYS A 194 3.58 4.80 12.98
CA CYS A 194 3.77 5.27 14.36
C CYS A 194 3.87 6.80 14.47
N CYS A 195 3.71 7.55 13.38
CA CYS A 195 3.66 9.00 13.46
C CYS A 195 2.39 9.44 14.21
N PRO A 196 2.44 10.48 15.06
CA PRO A 196 1.26 10.99 15.77
C PRO A 196 0.17 11.53 14.82
N GLU A 197 0.52 11.92 13.60
CA GLU A 197 -0.42 12.34 12.56
C GLU A 197 -1.15 11.18 11.89
N ALA A 198 -0.66 9.94 12.05
CA ALA A 198 -1.28 8.77 11.45
C ALA A 198 -2.57 8.37 12.18
N GLY A 199 -3.63 8.10 11.42
CA GLY A 199 -4.89 7.54 11.96
C GLY A 199 -4.80 6.07 12.41
N THR A 200 -3.60 5.57 12.74
CA THR A 200 -3.36 4.19 13.15
C THR A 200 -3.99 3.94 14.52
N ALA A 201 -4.85 2.91 14.62
CA ALA A 201 -5.44 2.53 15.90
C ALA A 201 -4.35 2.17 16.94
N PRO A 202 -4.52 2.49 18.24
CA PRO A 202 -3.51 2.23 19.28
C PRO A 202 -3.00 0.78 19.27
N VAL A 203 -3.90 -0.20 19.15
CA VAL A 203 -3.55 -1.62 19.08
C VAL A 203 -2.59 -1.97 17.93
N HIS A 204 -2.67 -1.25 16.81
CA HIS A 204 -1.78 -1.43 15.67
C HIS A 204 -0.47 -0.65 15.85
N ARG A 205 -0.50 0.53 16.48
CA ARG A 205 0.71 1.30 16.82
C ARG A 205 1.63 0.54 17.79
N GLU A 206 1.06 -0.28 18.67
CA GLU A 206 1.81 -1.14 19.60
C GLU A 206 2.28 -2.47 18.95
N ALA A 207 1.70 -2.85 17.81
CA ALA A 207 1.99 -4.14 17.17
C ALA A 207 3.46 -4.35 16.78
N PRO A 208 4.21 -3.31 16.35
CA PRO A 208 5.65 -3.43 16.10
C PRO A 208 6.46 -3.99 17.28
N HIS A 209 6.01 -3.80 18.52
CA HIS A 209 6.69 -4.26 19.74
C HIS A 209 6.45 -5.75 20.05
N ARG A 210 5.54 -6.43 19.34
CA ARG A 210 5.15 -7.83 19.60
C ARG A 210 6.07 -8.88 18.92
N SER A 211 7.02 -8.45 18.08
CA SER A 211 8.05 -9.30 17.44
C SER A 211 7.52 -10.57 16.74
N ALA A 212 6.55 -10.42 15.82
CA ALA A 212 6.08 -11.52 14.96
C ALA A 212 6.44 -11.29 13.48
N PRO A 213 6.75 -12.33 12.68
CA PRO A 213 6.99 -12.12 11.25
C PRO A 213 5.71 -11.65 10.54
N THR A 214 5.86 -11.06 9.35
CA THR A 214 4.71 -10.73 8.51
C THR A 214 4.40 -11.86 7.54
N ALA A 215 3.13 -12.01 7.16
CA ALA A 215 2.67 -12.94 6.14
C ALA A 215 1.64 -12.29 5.22
N VAL A 216 1.49 -12.84 4.02
CA VAL A 216 0.45 -12.45 3.07
C VAL A 216 -0.79 -13.30 3.34
N THR A 217 -1.96 -12.66 3.37
CA THR A 217 -3.24 -13.33 3.61
C THR A 217 -4.38 -12.63 2.87
N ARG A 218 -5.42 -13.40 2.53
CA ARG A 218 -6.73 -12.88 2.10
C ARG A 218 -7.73 -12.79 3.26
N ALA A 219 -7.40 -13.32 4.44
CA ALA A 219 -8.38 -13.59 5.50
C ALA A 219 -9.21 -12.37 5.93
N PHE A 220 -8.61 -11.19 5.96
CA PHE A 220 -9.29 -9.99 6.43
C PHE A 220 -10.13 -9.28 5.36
N THR A 221 -9.88 -9.51 4.07
CA THR A 221 -10.49 -8.66 3.03
C THR A 221 -10.87 -9.37 1.74
N GLY A 222 -10.44 -10.62 1.55
CA GLY A 222 -10.62 -11.36 0.30
C GLY A 222 -9.61 -10.99 -0.78
N ARG A 223 -8.69 -10.05 -0.51
CA ARG A 223 -7.57 -9.71 -1.39
C ARG A 223 -6.25 -9.86 -0.63
N ALA A 224 -5.20 -10.29 -1.32
CA ALA A 224 -3.92 -10.58 -0.70
C ALA A 224 -3.32 -9.31 -0.09
N ALA A 225 -3.02 -9.37 1.19
CA ALA A 225 -2.42 -8.28 1.93
C ALA A 225 -1.40 -8.78 2.96
N ARG A 226 -0.30 -8.04 3.13
CA ARG A 226 0.73 -8.36 4.11
C ARG A 226 0.45 -7.66 5.44
N GLY A 227 0.41 -8.45 6.50
CA GLY A 227 0.33 -7.97 7.88
C GLY A 227 1.23 -8.74 8.82
N ILE A 228 1.45 -8.18 10.01
CA ILE A 228 2.06 -8.86 11.15
C ILE A 228 1.18 -10.08 11.48
N ARG A 229 1.78 -11.26 11.57
CA ARG A 229 1.04 -12.49 11.87
C ARG A 229 0.36 -12.38 13.23
N ASN A 230 -0.89 -12.80 13.27
CA ASN A 230 -1.71 -12.89 14.47
C ASN A 230 -2.62 -14.12 14.38
N GLN A 231 -3.38 -14.40 15.42
CA GLN A 231 -4.19 -15.61 15.49
C GLN A 231 -5.23 -15.70 14.35
N PHE A 232 -5.93 -14.61 14.02
CA PHE A 232 -6.92 -14.61 12.94
C PHE A 232 -6.27 -14.93 11.58
N LEU A 233 -5.12 -14.33 11.28
CA LEU A 233 -4.36 -14.64 10.07
C LEU A 233 -4.00 -16.12 10.02
N ASP A 234 -3.40 -16.65 11.09
CA ASP A 234 -2.90 -18.03 11.13
C ASP A 234 -4.04 -19.06 10.97
N GLN A 235 -5.20 -18.78 11.56
CA GLN A 235 -6.36 -19.68 11.50
C GLN A 235 -7.07 -19.66 10.15
N HIS A 236 -7.20 -18.49 9.53
CA HIS A 236 -8.15 -18.31 8.42
C HIS A 236 -7.51 -18.16 7.04
N THR A 237 -6.19 -18.01 6.95
CA THR A 237 -5.50 -17.82 5.66
C THR A 237 -5.71 -18.99 4.70
N ALA A 238 -5.68 -20.24 5.18
CA ALA A 238 -5.80 -21.42 4.33
C ALA A 238 -7.18 -21.58 3.67
N HIS A 239 -8.20 -20.89 4.18
CA HIS A 239 -9.59 -20.99 3.72
C HIS A 239 -10.11 -19.71 3.08
N ALA A 240 -9.32 -18.63 3.12
CA ALA A 240 -9.74 -17.32 2.64
C ALA A 240 -9.82 -17.27 1.10
N PRO A 241 -10.99 -17.01 0.52
CA PRO A 241 -11.15 -16.92 -0.93
C PRO A 241 -10.61 -15.59 -1.47
N ALA A 242 -10.37 -15.54 -2.78
CA ALA A 242 -10.24 -14.29 -3.52
C ALA A 242 -11.63 -13.68 -3.72
N ALA A 243 -12.04 -12.79 -2.81
CA ALA A 243 -13.40 -12.26 -2.73
C ALA A 243 -13.45 -10.87 -2.06
N TYR A 244 -12.82 -9.89 -2.71
CA TYR A 244 -12.83 -8.50 -2.27
C TYR A 244 -13.84 -7.68 -3.09
N PRO A 245 -14.64 -6.80 -2.45
CA PRO A 245 -14.61 -6.42 -1.03
C PRO A 245 -15.56 -7.23 -0.12
N GLU A 246 -16.20 -8.30 -0.59
CA GLU A 246 -17.21 -9.02 0.19
C GLU A 246 -16.65 -9.53 1.54
N VAL A 247 -15.44 -10.09 1.53
CA VAL A 247 -14.78 -10.53 2.76
C VAL A 247 -14.31 -9.35 3.62
N HIS A 248 -14.02 -8.18 3.01
CA HIS A 248 -13.75 -6.96 3.77
C HIS A 248 -14.96 -6.59 4.63
N HIS A 249 -16.15 -6.55 4.03
CA HIS A 249 -17.40 -6.23 4.73
C HIS A 249 -17.79 -7.30 5.74
N LEU A 250 -17.69 -8.58 5.36
CA LEU A 250 -17.96 -9.73 6.23
C LEU A 250 -17.16 -9.68 7.54
N THR A 251 -15.88 -9.32 7.48
CA THR A 251 -15.00 -9.28 8.67
C THR A 251 -14.95 -7.92 9.36
N ALA A 252 -15.58 -6.88 8.80
CA ALA A 252 -15.47 -5.51 9.32
C ALA A 252 -15.89 -5.36 10.79
N PRO A 253 -16.99 -5.99 11.27
CA PRO A 253 -17.38 -5.91 12.68
C PRO A 253 -16.33 -6.50 13.64
N LEU A 254 -15.72 -7.64 13.28
CA LEU A 254 -14.65 -8.25 14.06
C LEU A 254 -13.45 -7.32 14.20
N ARG A 255 -13.02 -6.73 13.08
CA ARG A 255 -11.88 -5.82 13.05
C ARG A 255 -12.16 -4.52 13.82
N GLN A 256 -13.40 -4.00 13.76
CA GLN A 256 -13.82 -2.86 14.57
C GLN A 256 -13.80 -3.18 16.06
N ALA A 257 -14.38 -4.31 16.47
CA ALA A 257 -14.36 -4.76 17.85
C ALA A 257 -12.92 -4.95 18.36
N GLY A 258 -12.06 -5.58 17.56
CA GLY A 258 -10.65 -5.76 17.90
C GLY A 258 -9.92 -4.43 18.13
N ARG A 259 -10.17 -3.43 17.27
CA ARG A 259 -9.64 -2.07 17.47
C ARG A 259 -10.15 -1.42 18.75
N ALA A 260 -11.45 -1.52 19.03
CA ALA A 260 -12.07 -0.89 20.20
C ALA A 260 -11.62 -1.54 21.52
N ARG A 261 -11.41 -2.86 21.53
CA ARG A 261 -11.04 -3.65 22.72
C ARG A 261 -9.52 -3.78 22.91
N GLY A 262 -8.71 -3.38 21.94
CA GLY A 262 -7.26 -3.57 21.97
C GLY A 262 -6.81 -5.01 21.65
N GLU A 263 -7.67 -5.80 21.00
CA GLU A 263 -7.41 -7.21 20.67
C GLU A 263 -6.74 -7.31 19.30
N ALA A 264 -5.40 -7.29 19.31
CA ALA A 264 -4.58 -7.32 18.10
C ALA A 264 -4.83 -8.56 17.22
N ASP A 265 -5.26 -9.66 17.82
CA ASP A 265 -5.55 -10.91 17.12
C ASP A 265 -6.75 -10.83 16.18
N LEU A 266 -7.64 -9.85 16.33
CA LEU A 266 -8.78 -9.62 15.43
C LEU A 266 -8.54 -8.50 14.42
N VAL A 267 -7.38 -7.84 14.47
CA VAL A 267 -7.10 -6.65 13.65
C VAL A 267 -6.21 -7.02 12.47
N ASN A 268 -6.49 -6.43 11.32
CA ASN A 268 -5.63 -6.49 10.14
C ASN A 268 -4.38 -5.61 10.34
N LEU A 269 -3.35 -6.13 11.02
CA LEU A 269 -2.10 -5.43 11.37
C LEU A 269 -1.18 -5.23 10.15
N TRP A 270 -1.63 -4.45 9.17
CA TRP A 270 -0.91 -4.21 7.91
C TRP A 270 0.46 -3.58 8.11
N ALA A 271 1.50 -4.32 7.72
CA ALA A 271 2.88 -3.87 7.84
C ALA A 271 3.77 -4.59 6.83
N GLY A 272 4.75 -3.88 6.28
CA GLY A 272 5.77 -4.44 5.41
C GLY A 272 6.80 -5.25 6.20
N GLN A 273 7.69 -5.96 5.50
CA GLN A 273 8.69 -6.82 6.15
C GLN A 273 9.66 -6.04 7.05
N SER A 274 9.91 -4.77 6.74
CA SER A 274 10.78 -3.87 7.52
C SER A 274 10.06 -3.17 8.68
N TYR A 275 8.86 -3.59 9.08
CA TYR A 275 8.11 -2.95 10.16
C TYR A 275 8.88 -2.85 11.50
N PRO A 276 9.80 -3.76 11.88
CA PRO A 276 10.53 -3.59 13.13
C PRO A 276 11.41 -2.32 13.17
N LEU A 277 11.62 -1.66 12.03
CA LEU A 277 12.40 -0.42 11.89
C LEU A 277 11.55 0.85 11.99
N VAL A 278 10.24 0.74 12.30
CA VAL A 278 9.39 1.92 12.51
C VAL A 278 9.92 2.80 13.65
N ARG A 279 9.71 4.10 13.52
CA ARG A 279 10.18 5.11 14.47
C ARG A 279 8.98 5.92 14.94
N ASP A 280 8.91 6.16 16.25
CA ASP A 280 7.91 7.05 16.82
C ASP A 280 8.41 8.50 16.75
N LEU A 281 8.07 9.17 15.64
CA LEU A 281 8.45 10.55 15.35
C LEU A 281 7.27 11.27 14.67
N PRO A 282 7.11 12.58 14.85
CA PRO A 282 6.28 13.40 13.96
C PRO A 282 6.63 13.17 12.49
N ALA A 283 5.63 13.14 11.62
CA ALA A 283 5.81 12.79 10.20
C ALA A 283 6.85 13.70 9.51
N ALA A 284 6.84 15.00 9.82
CA ALA A 284 7.81 15.95 9.28
C ALA A 284 9.26 15.67 9.74
N ASP A 285 9.43 15.24 11.00
CA ASP A 285 10.75 14.84 11.53
C ASP A 285 11.23 13.53 10.89
N LEU A 286 10.32 12.57 10.69
CA LEU A 286 10.63 11.32 10.01
C LEU A 286 11.11 11.58 8.57
N VAL A 287 10.43 12.45 7.82
CA VAL A 287 10.84 12.83 6.45
C VAL A 287 12.23 13.46 6.46
N ARG A 288 12.46 14.48 7.30
CA ARG A 288 13.79 15.13 7.42
C ARG A 288 14.88 14.12 7.77
N ARG A 289 14.58 13.19 8.66
CA ARG A 289 15.53 12.16 9.09
C ARG A 289 15.86 11.20 7.96
N ILE A 290 14.85 10.72 7.22
CA ILE A 290 15.04 9.83 6.07
C ILE A 290 15.84 10.53 4.97
N ASP A 291 15.58 11.80 4.69
CA ASP A 291 16.36 12.57 3.71
C ASP A 291 17.84 12.66 4.11
N ALA A 292 18.15 13.07 5.35
CA ALA A 292 19.52 13.13 5.85
C ALA A 292 20.24 11.76 5.80
N GLU A 293 19.54 10.68 6.20
CA GLU A 293 20.05 9.30 6.12
C GLU A 293 20.29 8.86 4.66
N THR A 294 19.45 9.30 3.72
CA THR A 294 19.56 9.00 2.29
C THR A 294 20.82 9.65 1.72
N GLN A 295 21.01 10.94 1.98
CA GLN A 295 22.20 11.68 1.52
C GLN A 295 23.49 11.05 2.06
N ALA A 296 23.52 10.72 3.36
CA ALA A 296 24.67 10.07 3.98
C ALA A 296 24.96 8.68 3.37
N ALA A 297 23.93 7.88 3.10
CA ALA A 297 24.08 6.56 2.49
C ALA A 297 24.61 6.63 1.05
N LEU A 298 24.11 7.57 0.25
CA LEU A 298 24.61 7.80 -1.12
C LEU A 298 26.08 8.22 -1.12
N GLN A 299 26.47 9.14 -0.23
CA GLN A 299 27.86 9.57 -0.09
C GLN A 299 28.78 8.42 0.35
N ALA A 300 28.33 7.58 1.29
CA ALA A 300 29.08 6.41 1.74
C ALA A 300 29.26 5.38 0.60
N ALA A 301 28.21 5.12 -0.17
CA ALA A 301 28.26 4.20 -1.32
C ALA A 301 29.26 4.68 -2.38
N LEU A 302 29.20 5.97 -2.78
CA LEU A 302 30.15 6.56 -3.72
C LEU A 302 31.59 6.50 -3.19
N SER A 303 31.78 6.76 -1.90
CA SER A 303 33.10 6.68 -1.27
C SER A 303 33.66 5.27 -1.25
N ALA A 304 32.82 4.24 -1.12
CA ALA A 304 33.24 2.84 -1.15
C ALA A 304 33.74 2.43 -2.55
N VAL A 305 33.03 2.85 -3.60
CA VAL A 305 33.44 2.60 -5.00
C VAL A 305 34.75 3.31 -5.34
N ASN A 306 34.91 4.57 -4.92
CA ASN A 306 36.14 5.33 -5.22
C ASN A 306 37.39 4.81 -4.49
N ARG A 307 37.23 4.11 -3.35
CA ARG A 307 38.36 3.50 -2.62
C ARG A 307 38.92 2.26 -3.30
N SER A 308 38.11 1.52 -4.06
CA SER A 308 38.59 0.34 -4.81
C SER A 308 39.46 0.69 -6.02
N ASP A 309 39.48 1.95 -6.46
CA ASP A 309 40.29 2.42 -7.59
C ASP A 309 41.66 3.00 -7.17
N SER A 310 41.99 3.02 -5.87
CA SER A 310 43.35 3.32 -5.42
C SER A 310 44.18 2.03 -5.43
N PRO A 311 45.19 1.87 -6.31
CA PRO A 311 46.07 0.73 -6.24
C PRO A 311 46.72 0.72 -4.86
N ALA A 312 46.67 -0.43 -4.19
CA ALA A 312 47.48 -0.66 -3.01
C ALA A 312 48.93 -0.33 -3.41
N ALA A 313 49.48 0.73 -2.84
CA ALA A 313 50.90 0.99 -2.96
C ALA A 313 51.59 -0.17 -2.24
N ASP A 314 52.19 -1.06 -3.05
CA ASP A 314 53.06 -2.13 -2.59
C ASP A 314 54.06 -1.59 -1.54
N GLN A 315 54.07 -2.23 -0.37
CA GLN A 315 55.19 -2.23 0.58
C GLN A 315 55.76 -3.63 0.64
#